data_AF-A0A6A3LEZ2-F1
#
_entry.id   AF-A0A6A3LEZ2-F1
#
_cell.length_a   1.000
_cell.length_b   1.000
_cell.length_c   1.000
_cell.angle_alpha   90.00
_cell.angle_beta   90.00
_cell.angle_gamma   90.00
#
_symmetry.space_group_name_H-M   'P 1'
#
loop_
_entity.id
_entity.type
_entity.pdbx_description
1 polymer ?
#
loop_
_entity_poly.entity_id
_entity_poly.type
_entity_poly.pdbx_seq_one_letter_code
_entity_poly.pdbx_strand_id
1 'polypeptide(L)'
;RVCVVQGIILSSGVENYPSGAEMFEYAAEKATAAKRMGSVEEVSASVLYYLSPAGSYVTGDTMHVDGGWHLMGPLLDVPPHENNHPYGYASECQMKAVTSVF
;
A
#
# COMPACT_ATOMS: atom_id res chain seq x y z
N ARG A 1 22.85 -1.83 -5.63
CA ARG A 1 21.69 -1.02 -6.10
C ARG A 1 20.44 -1.74 -5.61
N VAL A 2 19.47 -1.04 -5.05
CA VAL A 2 18.21 -1.61 -4.52
C VAL A 2 17.03 -0.85 -5.11
N CYS A 3 15.87 -1.49 -5.13
CA CYS A 3 14.61 -0.91 -5.61
C CYS A 3 13.49 -1.12 -4.58
N VAL A 4 12.59 -0.15 -4.51
CA VAL A 4 11.31 -0.27 -3.79
C VAL A 4 10.20 -0.09 -4.82
N VAL A 5 9.27 -1.04 -4.88
CA VAL A 5 8.15 -1.04 -5.82
C VAL A 5 6.87 -0.94 -5.02
N GLN A 6 6.19 0.19 -5.14
CA GLN A 6 4.94 0.46 -4.43
C GLN A 6 3.72 -0.03 -5.21
N GLY A 7 2.67 -0.39 -4.47
CA GLY A 7 1.34 -0.68 -5.01
C GLY A 7 0.42 0.55 -5.01
N ILE A 8 -0.85 0.32 -4.68
CA ILE A 8 -1.86 1.37 -4.56
C ILE A 8 -1.71 2.05 -3.20
N ILE A 9 -1.20 3.29 -3.20
CA ILE A 9 -0.84 4.03 -1.98
C ILE A 9 -1.72 5.26 -1.83
N LEU A 10 -2.34 5.40 -0.66
CA LEU A 10 -3.07 6.61 -0.29
C LEU A 10 -2.09 7.74 -0.03
N SER A 11 -2.21 8.81 -0.82
CA SER A 11 -1.44 10.05 -0.69
C SER A 11 -2.26 11.22 -1.21
N SER A 12 -1.79 12.45 -1.01
CA SER A 12 -2.37 13.64 -1.65
C SER A 12 -2.41 13.57 -3.18
N GLY A 13 -1.65 12.65 -3.79
CA GLY A 13 -1.73 12.37 -5.23
C GLY A 13 -3.12 11.91 -5.67
N VAL A 14 -3.84 11.18 -4.83
CA VAL A 14 -5.18 10.63 -5.13
C VAL A 14 -6.21 11.73 -5.39
N GLU A 15 -6.10 12.87 -4.72
CA GLU A 15 -7.01 14.02 -4.83
C GLU A 15 -6.99 14.66 -6.23
N ASN A 16 -5.96 14.38 -7.03
CA ASN A 16 -5.84 14.90 -8.39
C ASN A 16 -6.68 14.12 -9.42
N TYR A 17 -7.36 13.05 -9.00
CA TYR A 17 -8.20 12.22 -9.85
C TYR A 17 -9.68 12.40 -9.46
N PRO A 18 -10.59 12.67 -10.41
CA PRO A 18 -12.03 12.67 -10.13
C PRO A 18 -12.47 11.32 -9.58
N SER A 19 -13.16 11.31 -8.43
CA SER A 19 -13.50 10.08 -7.69
C SER A 19 -12.31 9.18 -7.37
N GLY A 20 -11.10 9.75 -7.27
CA GLY A 20 -9.87 8.99 -7.07
C GLY A 20 -9.91 8.11 -5.83
N ALA A 21 -10.38 8.64 -4.71
CA ALA A 21 -10.45 7.90 -3.44
C ALA A 21 -11.24 6.59 -3.59
N GLU A 22 -12.46 6.67 -4.10
CA GLU A 22 -13.34 5.51 -4.32
C GLU A 22 -12.74 4.52 -5.33
N MET A 23 -12.18 5.03 -6.44
CA MET A 23 -11.60 4.18 -7.48
C MET A 23 -10.38 3.40 -6.99
N PHE A 24 -9.47 4.06 -6.26
CA PHE A 24 -8.27 3.42 -5.74
C PHE A 24 -8.57 2.49 -4.58
N GLU A 25 -9.54 2.82 -3.73
CA GLU A 25 -10.02 1.93 -2.67
C GLU A 25 -10.60 0.64 -3.27
N TYR A 26 -11.54 0.76 -4.21
CA TYR A 26 -12.11 -0.39 -4.92
C TYR A 26 -11.02 -1.24 -5.58
N ALA A 27 -10.07 -0.61 -6.27
CA ALA A 27 -8.97 -1.32 -6.91
C ALA A 27 -8.11 -2.06 -5.87
N ALA A 28 -7.80 -1.44 -4.73
CA ALA A 28 -6.98 -2.04 -3.70
C ALA A 28 -7.68 -3.22 -3.01
N GLU A 29 -8.98 -3.13 -2.73
CA GLU A 29 -9.78 -4.23 -2.19
C GLU A 29 -9.78 -5.46 -3.10
N LYS A 30 -9.86 -5.24 -4.42
CA LYS A 30 -9.94 -6.33 -5.40
C LYS A 30 -8.59 -6.90 -5.77
N ALA A 31 -7.60 -6.05 -5.97
CA ALA A 31 -6.33 -6.44 -6.57
C ALA A 31 -5.27 -6.88 -5.54
N THR A 32 -5.39 -6.46 -4.28
CA THR A 32 -4.39 -6.79 -3.25
C THR A 32 -4.84 -7.96 -2.37
N ALA A 33 -3.88 -8.67 -1.77
CA ALA A 33 -4.15 -9.60 -0.70
C ALA A 33 -4.51 -8.85 0.60
N ALA A 34 -3.96 -7.64 0.80
CA ALA A 34 -4.19 -6.84 2.00
C ALA A 34 -5.60 -6.25 2.13
N LYS A 35 -6.36 -6.15 1.02
CA LYS A 35 -7.73 -5.61 0.94
C LYS A 35 -7.85 -4.13 1.34
N ARG A 36 -6.77 -3.37 1.18
CA ARG A 36 -6.74 -1.92 1.46
C ARG A 36 -5.66 -1.23 0.67
N MET A 37 -5.77 0.09 0.56
CA MET A 37 -4.64 0.92 0.13
C MET A 37 -3.50 0.87 1.16
N GLY A 38 -2.27 0.97 0.67
CA GLY A 38 -1.09 1.20 1.50
C GLY A 38 -0.93 2.67 1.89
N SER A 39 -0.04 2.95 2.83
CA SER A 39 0.29 4.31 3.27
C SER A 39 1.63 4.81 2.71
N VAL A 40 1.82 6.14 2.67
CA VAL A 40 3.12 6.73 2.35
C VAL A 40 4.18 6.38 3.39
N GLU A 41 3.77 6.13 4.64
CA GLU A 41 4.63 5.69 5.72
C GLU A 41 5.17 4.27 5.52
N GLU A 42 4.37 3.35 4.97
CA GLU A 42 4.82 1.99 4.62
C GLU A 42 5.91 2.01 3.54
N VAL A 43 5.76 2.88 2.54
CA VAL A 43 6.76 3.07 1.47
C VAL A 43 8.02 3.77 2.00
N SER A 44 7.88 4.80 2.83
CA SER A 44 9.06 5.48 3.39
C SER A 44 9.82 4.62 4.40
N ALA A 45 9.13 3.81 5.21
CA ALA A 45 9.76 2.90 6.16
C ALA A 45 10.62 1.83 5.48
N SER A 46 10.18 1.29 4.34
CA SER A 46 10.97 0.33 3.54
C SER A 46 12.22 0.98 2.92
N VAL A 47 12.11 2.23 2.46
CA VAL A 47 13.29 3.01 2.04
C VAL A 47 14.25 3.22 3.22
N LEU A 48 13.73 3.60 4.39
CA LEU A 48 14.56 3.77 5.59
C LEU A 48 15.27 2.48 6.00
N TYR A 49 14.62 1.31 5.88
CA TYR A 49 15.27 0.02 6.12
C TYR A 49 16.53 -0.14 5.24
N TYR A 50 16.40 0.07 3.93
CA TYR A 50 17.53 -0.05 3.00
C TYR A 50 18.65 0.95 3.26
N LEU A 51 18.32 2.16 3.71
CA LEU A 51 19.31 3.21 4.01
C LEU A 51 19.93 3.06 5.41
N SER A 52 19.30 2.29 6.29
CA SER A 52 19.80 2.03 7.65
C SER A 52 20.92 0.97 7.67
N PRO A 53 21.65 0.83 8.79
CA PRO A 53 22.59 -0.28 8.98
C PRO A 53 21.97 -1.68 8.79
N ALA A 54 20.64 -1.82 8.99
CA ALA A 54 19.95 -3.09 8.79
C ALA A 54 19.95 -3.57 7.32
N GLY A 55 20.06 -2.64 6.36
CA GLY A 55 20.18 -2.94 4.93
C GLY A 55 21.61 -3.19 4.44
N SER A 56 22.62 -3.18 5.32
CA SER A 56 24.05 -3.16 4.93
C SER A 56 24.51 -4.36 4.10
N TYR A 57 23.82 -5.50 4.19
CA TYR A 57 24.11 -6.71 3.42
C TYR A 57 23.07 -7.03 2.34
N VAL A 58 22.15 -6.10 2.06
CA VAL A 58 21.11 -6.25 1.05
C VAL A 58 21.45 -5.41 -0.18
N THR A 59 21.70 -6.07 -1.31
CA THR A 59 22.03 -5.41 -2.58
C THR A 59 21.52 -6.23 -3.75
N GLY A 60 21.13 -5.56 -4.84
CA GLY A 60 20.52 -6.21 -6.00
C GLY A 60 19.06 -6.61 -5.78
N ASP A 61 18.46 -6.20 -4.68
CA ASP A 61 17.12 -6.60 -4.26
C ASP A 61 16.03 -5.61 -4.70
N THR A 62 14.80 -6.14 -4.85
CA THR A 62 13.59 -5.36 -5.14
C THR A 62 12.50 -5.69 -4.12
N MET A 63 12.26 -4.77 -3.20
CA MET A 63 11.21 -4.93 -2.20
C MET A 63 9.88 -4.42 -2.73
N HIS A 64 8.87 -5.28 -2.72
CA HIS A 64 7.50 -4.92 -3.08
C HIS A 64 6.73 -4.48 -1.84
N VAL A 65 6.12 -3.31 -1.92
CA VAL A 65 5.33 -2.67 -0.86
C VAL A 65 3.96 -2.35 -1.44
N ASP A 66 3.18 -3.40 -1.68
CA ASP A 66 1.99 -3.35 -2.53
C ASP A 66 0.80 -4.17 -1.99
N GLY A 67 0.85 -4.58 -0.72
CA GLY A 67 -0.22 -5.39 -0.13
C GLY A 67 -0.35 -6.78 -0.77
N GLY A 68 0.71 -7.29 -1.40
CA GLY A 68 0.75 -8.60 -2.05
C GLY A 68 0.20 -8.59 -3.48
N TRP A 69 -0.07 -7.42 -4.06
CA TRP A 69 -0.66 -7.29 -5.38
C TRP A 69 0.12 -8.04 -6.48
N HIS A 70 1.44 -7.91 -6.55
CA HIS A 70 2.23 -8.56 -7.60
C HIS A 70 2.14 -10.10 -7.60
N LEU A 71 1.71 -10.70 -6.49
CA LEU A 71 1.47 -12.14 -6.38
C LEU A 71 0.02 -12.54 -6.67
N MET A 72 -0.89 -11.56 -6.70
CA MET A 72 -2.30 -11.77 -7.01
C MET A 72 -2.45 -12.06 -8.51
N GLY A 73 -2.43 -13.34 -8.85
CA GLY A 73 -2.79 -13.86 -10.17
C GLY A 73 -4.27 -14.24 -10.25
N PRO A 74 -4.75 -14.71 -11.42
CA PRO A 74 -6.15 -15.06 -11.63
C PRO A 74 -6.63 -16.29 -10.85
N LEU A 75 -5.72 -17.02 -10.20
CA LEU A 75 -6.00 -18.27 -9.50
C LEU A 75 -6.19 -18.11 -8.00
N LEU A 76 -5.73 -17.01 -7.43
CA LEU A 76 -5.76 -16.76 -5.99
C LEU A 76 -6.91 -15.82 -5.66
N ASP A 77 -7.91 -16.33 -4.95
CA ASP A 77 -8.99 -15.52 -4.38
C ASP A 77 -8.79 -15.42 -2.87
N VAL A 78 -8.44 -14.22 -2.42
CA VAL A 78 -8.30 -13.91 -0.99
C VAL A 78 -9.62 -13.32 -0.52
N PRO A 79 -10.33 -13.94 0.45
CA PRO A 79 -11.57 -13.40 0.98
C PRO A 79 -11.40 -11.99 1.56
N PRO A 80 -12.46 -11.16 1.60
CA PRO A 80 -12.43 -9.88 2.29
C PRO A 80 -12.04 -10.05 3.77
N HIS A 81 -11.13 -9.21 4.26
CA HIS A 81 -10.68 -9.24 5.65
C HIS A 81 -10.05 -7.90 6.06
N GLU A 82 -9.94 -7.68 7.38
CA GLU A 82 -9.31 -6.48 7.96
C GLU A 82 -8.04 -6.80 8.78
N ASN A 83 -7.50 -8.02 8.61
CA ASN A 83 -6.39 -8.52 9.43
C ASN A 83 -5.04 -7.84 9.14
N ASN A 84 -4.93 -7.09 8.05
CA ASN A 84 -3.72 -6.36 7.68
C ASN A 84 -3.90 -4.88 8.02
N HIS A 85 -3.42 -4.47 9.20
CA HIS A 85 -3.57 -3.09 9.67
C HIS A 85 -2.55 -2.14 9.02
N PRO A 86 -2.95 -0.92 8.63
CA PRO A 86 -2.05 0.08 8.06
C PRO A 86 -1.06 0.62 9.08
N TYR A 87 0.15 0.94 8.62
CA TYR A 87 1.15 1.67 9.39
C TYR A 87 1.14 3.17 9.05
N GLY A 88 1.30 4.04 10.06
CA GLY A 88 1.40 5.49 9.90
C GLY A 88 0.07 6.25 9.95
N TYR A 89 0.12 7.55 9.64
CA TYR A 89 -1.02 8.47 9.79
C TYR A 89 -2.12 8.26 8.75
N ALA A 90 -1.82 7.58 7.64
CA ALA A 90 -2.86 7.18 6.69
C ALA A 90 -3.92 6.24 7.30
N SER A 91 -3.62 5.57 8.43
CA SER A 91 -4.63 4.80 9.20
C SER A 91 -5.80 5.67 9.67
N GLU A 92 -5.52 6.93 10.04
CA GLU A 92 -6.56 7.92 10.40
C GLU A 92 -7.19 8.56 9.16
N CYS A 93 -6.44 8.70 8.07
CA CYS A 93 -6.93 9.29 6.82
C CYS A 93 -7.86 8.34 6.05
N GLN A 94 -7.59 7.03 6.03
CA GLN A 94 -8.49 6.01 5.48
C GLN A 94 -9.83 6.02 6.23
N MET A 95 -9.81 6.14 7.56
CA MET A 95 -11.02 6.32 8.37
C MET A 95 -11.79 7.58 7.97
N LYS A 96 -11.09 8.70 7.66
CA LYS A 96 -11.71 9.97 7.24
C LYS A 96 -12.22 9.96 5.79
N ALA A 97 -11.51 9.31 4.87
CA ALA A 97 -11.91 9.18 3.47
C ALA A 97 -13.18 8.32 3.33
N VAL A 98 -13.33 7.28 4.17
CA VAL A 98 -14.55 6.45 4.22
C VAL A 98 -15.70 7.18 4.96
N THR A 99 -15.40 8.02 5.95
CA THR A 99 -16.45 8.75 6.71
C THR A 99 -16.87 10.09 6.11
N SER A 100 -16.10 10.73 5.22
CA SER A 100 -16.54 11.95 4.52
C SER A 100 -17.49 11.68 3.34
N VAL A 101 -17.87 10.42 3.13
CA VAL A 101 -18.85 9.95 2.12
C VAL A 101 -20.22 9.67 2.78
N PHE A 102 -20.38 9.97 4.08
CA PHE A 102 -21.65 9.96 4.80
C PHE A 102 -21.96 11.29 5.48
#